data_AF-A0A164C8N1-F1
#
_entry.id   AF-A0A164C8N1-F1
#
_cell.length_a   1.000
_cell.length_b   1.000
_cell.length_c   1.000
_cell.angle_alpha   90.00
_cell.angle_beta   90.00
_cell.angle_gamma   90.00
#
_symmetry.space_group_name_H-M   'P 1'
#
loop_
_entity.id
_entity.type
_entity.pdbx_description
1 polymer ?
#
loop_
_entity_poly.entity_id
_entity_poly.type
_entity_poly.pdbx_seq_one_letter_code
_entity_poly.pdbx_strand_id
1 'polypeptide(L)'
;MRFTLVAAGLVAILGGSALARTVASVVDQTTSFLIRDWVTDQRFDGFQPPQVFAIEQGTKVYGGCGEFVRGDEVGGSSYCPATNTIYLVPSQLNYFYKAFGPSSVAYVVAHEFGHAIQNRYGSLEGGAEVELQADCLAGILVDYGSTQLGITRQDTIQMAQAAYAIGDPTHGTGAQRTYALLSGMGVVDAGCSKQEMLSLLNNQVSDPAYMELRATRSGAGNIDINKSPYPKTLGGITNGL
;
A
#
# COMPACT_ATOMS: atom_id res chain seq x y z
N MET A 1 -20.09 23.74 -64.18
CA MET A 1 -20.10 24.03 -62.74
C MET A 1 -19.95 22.71 -62.00
N ARG A 2 -18.79 22.44 -61.38
CA ARG A 2 -18.56 21.24 -60.56
C ARG A 2 -18.82 21.63 -59.10
N PHE A 3 -19.80 21.00 -58.47
CA PHE A 3 -20.05 21.12 -57.03
C PHE A 3 -19.10 20.18 -56.30
N THR A 4 -18.15 20.73 -55.57
CA THR A 4 -17.31 19.99 -54.62
C THR A 4 -18.08 19.92 -53.31
N LEU A 5 -18.61 18.75 -52.95
CA LEU A 5 -19.10 18.50 -51.59
C LEU A 5 -17.88 18.39 -50.65
N VAL A 6 -17.76 19.33 -49.73
CA VAL A 6 -16.86 19.20 -48.57
C VAL A 6 -17.65 18.44 -47.50
N ALA A 7 -17.33 17.16 -47.31
CA ALA A 7 -17.82 16.40 -46.18
C ALA A 7 -17.12 16.92 -44.91
N ALA A 8 -17.84 17.67 -44.08
CA ALA A 8 -17.42 18.00 -42.74
C ALA A 8 -17.44 16.72 -41.90
N GLY A 9 -16.28 16.09 -41.74
CA GLY A 9 -16.11 15.00 -40.79
C GLY A 9 -16.29 15.51 -39.38
N LEU A 10 -17.42 15.17 -38.75
CA LEU A 10 -17.58 15.29 -37.31
C LEU A 10 -16.56 14.33 -36.67
N VAL A 11 -15.44 14.86 -36.18
CA VAL A 11 -14.60 14.13 -35.23
C VAL A 11 -15.41 14.08 -33.94
N ALA A 12 -16.12 12.99 -33.72
CA ALA A 12 -16.61 12.65 -32.40
C ALA A 12 -15.39 12.47 -31.50
N ILE A 13 -15.08 13.49 -30.71
CA ILE A 13 -14.23 13.33 -29.53
C ILE A 13 -15.03 12.40 -28.61
N LEU A 14 -14.78 11.09 -28.73
CA LEU A 14 -15.16 10.14 -27.71
C LEU A 14 -14.39 10.54 -26.46
N GLY A 15 -15.01 11.39 -25.63
CA GLY A 15 -14.57 11.60 -24.27
C GLY A 15 -14.55 10.22 -23.62
N GLY A 16 -13.35 9.66 -23.45
CA GLY A 16 -13.16 8.42 -22.74
C GLY A 16 -13.72 8.62 -21.34
N SER A 17 -14.89 8.02 -21.08
CA SER A 17 -15.40 7.84 -19.73
C SER A 17 -14.24 7.24 -18.93
N ALA A 18 -13.78 7.92 -17.88
CA ALA A 18 -12.87 7.31 -16.93
C ALA A 18 -13.54 6.01 -16.47
N LEU A 19 -13.01 4.87 -16.92
CA LEU A 19 -13.55 3.56 -16.56
C LEU A 19 -13.56 3.49 -15.03
N ALA A 20 -14.71 3.14 -14.45
CA ALA A 20 -14.80 2.94 -13.01
C ALA A 20 -13.75 1.90 -12.59
N ARG A 21 -12.82 2.30 -11.72
CA ARG A 21 -11.75 1.41 -11.24
C ARG A 21 -12.37 0.30 -10.40
N THR A 22 -12.51 -0.91 -10.93
CA THR A 22 -12.95 -2.08 -10.16
C THR A 22 -11.81 -2.59 -9.26
N VAL A 23 -12.13 -3.37 -8.21
CA VAL A 23 -11.11 -4.02 -7.36
C VAL A 23 -10.06 -4.77 -8.19
N ALA A 24 -10.52 -5.59 -9.15
CA ALA A 24 -9.61 -6.34 -10.03
C ALA A 24 -8.70 -5.42 -10.85
N SER A 25 -9.23 -4.32 -11.40
CA SER A 25 -8.41 -3.37 -12.16
C SER A 25 -7.39 -2.63 -11.28
N VAL A 26 -7.73 -2.32 -10.02
CA VAL A 26 -6.78 -1.68 -9.09
C VAL A 26 -5.69 -2.67 -8.70
N VAL A 27 -6.03 -3.92 -8.39
CA VAL A 27 -5.06 -4.99 -8.11
C VAL A 27 -4.12 -5.15 -9.30
N ASP A 28 -4.66 -5.36 -10.51
CA ASP A 28 -3.86 -5.60 -11.72
C ASP A 28 -2.92 -4.42 -12.03
N GLN A 29 -3.43 -3.19 -11.98
CA GLN A 29 -2.64 -1.98 -12.22
C GLN A 29 -1.54 -1.80 -11.16
N THR A 30 -1.87 -2.00 -9.89
CA THR A 30 -0.93 -1.83 -8.77
C THR A 30 0.15 -2.90 -8.80
N THR A 31 -0.24 -4.18 -8.92
CA THR A 31 0.70 -5.30 -9.03
C THR A 31 1.60 -5.17 -10.26
N SER A 32 1.05 -4.82 -11.42
CA SER A 32 1.84 -4.62 -12.64
C SER A 32 2.87 -3.50 -12.51
N PHE A 33 2.49 -2.41 -11.83
CA PHE A 33 3.41 -1.31 -11.55
C PHE A 33 4.52 -1.75 -10.60
N LEU A 34 4.18 -2.36 -9.46
CA LEU A 34 5.15 -2.76 -8.44
C LEU A 34 6.12 -3.84 -8.92
N ILE A 35 5.63 -4.83 -9.68
CA ILE A 35 6.49 -5.83 -10.32
C ILE A 35 7.44 -5.17 -11.30
N ARG A 36 6.94 -4.23 -12.14
CA ARG A 36 7.78 -3.51 -13.10
C ARG A 36 8.86 -2.71 -12.38
N ASP A 37 8.49 -1.97 -11.35
CA ASP A 37 9.43 -1.18 -10.56
C ASP A 37 10.50 -2.08 -9.94
N TRP A 38 10.08 -3.17 -9.30
CA TRP A 38 10.97 -4.17 -8.70
C TRP A 38 12.01 -4.70 -9.69
N VAL A 39 11.59 -5.10 -10.89
CA VAL A 39 12.53 -5.68 -11.88
C VAL A 39 13.45 -4.64 -12.54
N THR A 40 13.12 -3.35 -12.45
CA THR A 40 13.95 -2.27 -13.01
C THR A 40 14.86 -1.59 -11.99
N ASP A 41 14.59 -1.82 -10.71
CA ASP A 41 15.34 -1.25 -9.60
C ASP A 41 16.52 -2.14 -9.23
N GLN A 42 17.73 -1.59 -9.42
CA GLN A 42 19.00 -2.27 -9.16
C GLN A 42 19.16 -2.78 -7.72
N ARG A 43 18.41 -2.20 -6.76
CA ARG A 43 18.41 -2.69 -5.36
C ARG A 43 17.85 -4.11 -5.24
N PHE A 44 17.05 -4.55 -6.20
CA PHE A 44 16.46 -5.88 -6.24
C PHE A 44 17.13 -6.82 -7.26
N ASP A 45 18.26 -6.43 -7.84
CA ASP A 45 19.01 -7.26 -8.80
C ASP A 45 19.32 -8.65 -8.21
N GLY A 46 18.95 -9.70 -8.95
CA GLY A 46 19.11 -11.09 -8.53
C GLY A 46 17.96 -11.65 -7.68
N PHE A 47 16.94 -10.85 -7.37
CA PHE A 47 15.78 -11.27 -6.57
C PHE A 47 14.51 -11.22 -7.40
N GLN A 48 13.72 -12.29 -7.32
CA GLN A 48 12.44 -12.34 -8.00
C GLN A 48 11.41 -11.49 -7.24
N PRO A 49 10.56 -10.73 -7.96
CA PRO A 49 9.40 -10.09 -7.32
C PRO A 49 8.48 -11.16 -6.72
N PRO A 50 7.66 -10.82 -5.71
CA PRO A 50 6.71 -11.76 -5.14
C PRO A 50 5.69 -12.20 -6.20
N GLN A 51 5.28 -13.47 -6.12
CA GLN A 51 4.12 -13.96 -6.87
C GLN A 51 2.84 -13.39 -6.24
N VAL A 52 1.79 -13.15 -7.04
CA VAL A 52 0.52 -12.62 -6.51
C VAL A 52 -0.63 -13.52 -6.95
N PHE A 53 -1.35 -14.09 -5.98
CA PHE A 53 -2.52 -14.95 -6.22
C PHE A 53 -3.72 -14.49 -5.41
N ALA A 54 -4.90 -14.56 -6.01
CA ALA A 54 -6.15 -14.40 -5.27
C ALA A 54 -6.60 -15.76 -4.70
N ILE A 55 -6.95 -15.79 -3.42
CA ILE A 55 -7.50 -16.97 -2.74
C ILE A 55 -8.71 -16.60 -1.90
N GLU A 56 -9.56 -17.59 -1.61
CA GLU A 56 -10.71 -17.37 -0.72
C GLU A 56 -10.25 -17.18 0.73
N GLN A 57 -10.97 -16.33 1.47
CA GLN A 57 -10.74 -16.15 2.90
C GLN A 57 -10.87 -17.47 3.64
N GLY A 58 -9.93 -17.77 4.53
CA GLY A 58 -9.93 -19.02 5.28
C GLY A 58 -9.25 -20.19 4.54
N THR A 59 -8.68 -19.94 3.35
CA THR A 59 -7.87 -20.96 2.67
C THR A 59 -6.63 -21.28 3.49
N LYS A 60 -6.36 -22.59 3.69
CA LYS A 60 -5.15 -23.06 4.36
C LYS A 60 -3.98 -23.17 3.38
N VAL A 61 -2.90 -22.47 3.66
CA VAL A 61 -1.64 -22.52 2.90
C VAL A 61 -0.60 -23.29 3.69
N TYR A 62 -0.04 -24.33 3.09
CA TYR A 62 0.93 -25.22 3.74
C TYR A 62 2.36 -24.79 3.42
N GLY A 63 3.15 -24.50 4.45
CA GLY A 63 4.58 -24.19 4.35
C GLY A 63 4.93 -22.79 3.83
N GLY A 64 4.04 -22.14 3.06
CA GLY A 64 4.29 -20.80 2.52
C GLY A 64 4.21 -19.69 3.56
N CYS A 65 3.16 -19.70 4.37
CA CYS A 65 2.83 -18.65 5.35
C CYS A 65 3.22 -19.02 6.80
N GLY A 66 3.84 -20.18 6.98
CA GLY A 66 4.25 -20.70 8.29
C GLY A 66 4.42 -22.23 8.26
N GLU A 67 3.85 -22.96 9.23
CA GLU A 67 4.19 -24.36 9.45
C GLU A 67 3.70 -25.30 8.34
N PHE A 68 4.61 -26.09 7.76
CA PHE A 68 4.29 -27.07 6.72
C PHE A 68 3.29 -28.15 7.16
N VAL A 69 3.28 -28.53 8.45
CA VAL A 69 2.49 -29.67 8.93
C VAL A 69 1.02 -29.31 9.17
N ARG A 70 0.75 -28.10 9.67
CA ARG A 70 -0.61 -27.67 10.05
C ARG A 70 -1.28 -26.82 8.98
N GLY A 71 -0.47 -26.09 8.20
CA GLY A 71 -0.93 -25.05 7.29
C GLY A 71 -1.49 -23.87 8.07
N ASP A 72 -1.29 -22.67 7.53
CA ASP A 72 -1.78 -21.43 8.12
C ASP A 72 -2.97 -20.92 7.33
N GLU A 73 -3.96 -20.45 8.07
CA GLU A 73 -5.19 -19.91 7.48
C GLU A 73 -4.97 -18.46 7.06
N VAL A 74 -5.22 -18.16 5.78
CA VAL A 74 -5.14 -16.80 5.26
C VAL A 74 -6.48 -16.09 5.53
N GLY A 75 -6.55 -15.40 6.67
CA GLY A 75 -7.74 -14.68 7.14
C GLY A 75 -7.94 -13.31 6.48
N GLY A 76 -6.88 -12.71 5.97
CA GLY A 76 -6.84 -11.47 5.19
C GLY A 76 -5.74 -11.56 4.15
N SER A 77 -5.60 -10.57 3.27
CA SER A 77 -4.47 -10.54 2.33
C SER A 77 -3.15 -10.55 3.11
N SER A 78 -2.16 -11.30 2.64
CA SER A 78 -0.92 -11.54 3.37
C SER A 78 0.24 -11.92 2.45
N TYR A 79 1.45 -11.51 2.82
CA TYR A 79 2.69 -11.98 2.25
C TYR A 79 3.25 -13.19 3.01
N CYS A 80 3.64 -14.21 2.25
CA CYS A 80 4.10 -15.49 2.74
C CYS A 80 5.57 -15.69 2.37
N PRO A 81 6.51 -15.57 3.35
CA PRO A 81 7.93 -15.39 3.07
C PRO A 81 8.64 -16.62 2.52
N ALA A 82 8.22 -17.83 2.93
CA ALA A 82 8.89 -19.05 2.53
C ALA A 82 8.76 -19.34 1.03
N THR A 83 7.69 -18.86 0.38
CA THR A 83 7.43 -19.03 -1.05
C THR A 83 7.47 -17.72 -1.83
N ASN A 84 7.83 -16.60 -1.19
CA ASN A 84 7.81 -15.26 -1.78
C ASN A 84 6.49 -14.99 -2.51
N THR A 85 5.37 -15.15 -1.81
CA THR A 85 4.02 -15.13 -2.40
C THR A 85 3.11 -14.20 -1.63
N ILE A 86 2.44 -13.30 -2.33
CA ILE A 86 1.33 -12.49 -1.84
C ILE A 86 0.03 -13.21 -2.16
N TYR A 87 -0.73 -13.52 -1.13
CA TYR A 87 -2.10 -13.99 -1.26
C TYR A 87 -3.05 -12.83 -1.02
N LEU A 88 -3.86 -12.49 -2.01
CA LEU A 88 -4.89 -11.48 -1.92
C LEU A 88 -6.24 -12.13 -1.62
N VAL A 89 -6.98 -11.58 -0.66
CA VAL A 89 -8.30 -12.09 -0.27
C VAL A 89 -9.38 -11.18 -0.86
N PRO A 90 -10.09 -11.58 -1.95
CA PRO A 90 -11.02 -10.70 -2.64
C PRO A 90 -12.18 -10.19 -1.77
N SER A 91 -12.65 -10.97 -0.78
CA SER A 91 -13.70 -10.51 0.13
C SER A 91 -13.25 -9.31 0.96
N GLN A 92 -12.01 -9.35 1.49
CA GLN A 92 -11.38 -8.24 2.20
C GLN A 92 -11.18 -7.05 1.26
N LEU A 93 -10.60 -7.25 0.08
CA LEU A 93 -10.38 -6.14 -0.87
C LEU A 93 -11.69 -5.46 -1.30
N ASN A 94 -12.77 -6.23 -1.50
CA ASN A 94 -14.09 -5.69 -1.78
C ASN A 94 -14.66 -4.89 -0.60
N TYR A 95 -14.40 -5.31 0.64
CA TYR A 95 -14.77 -4.53 1.82
C TYR A 95 -14.05 -3.19 1.85
N PHE A 96 -12.72 -3.20 1.68
CA PHE A 96 -11.91 -1.97 1.66
C PHE A 96 -12.35 -1.02 0.55
N TYR A 97 -12.53 -1.55 -0.66
CA TYR A 97 -13.02 -0.78 -1.81
C TYR A 97 -14.33 -0.06 -1.51
N LYS A 98 -15.30 -0.74 -0.88
CA LYS A 98 -16.60 -0.16 -0.56
C LYS A 98 -16.55 0.82 0.60
N ALA A 99 -15.71 0.55 1.60
CA ALA A 99 -15.62 1.35 2.82
C ALA A 99 -14.80 2.64 2.62
N PHE A 100 -13.70 2.55 1.87
CA PHE A 100 -12.70 3.62 1.78
C PHE A 100 -12.45 4.08 0.35
N GLY A 101 -12.80 3.28 -0.66
CA GLY A 101 -12.59 3.60 -2.08
C GLY A 101 -11.41 2.87 -2.72
N PRO A 102 -11.17 3.07 -4.03
CA PRO A 102 -10.24 2.26 -4.82
C PRO A 102 -8.80 2.29 -4.32
N SER A 103 -8.29 3.43 -3.86
CA SER A 103 -6.89 3.54 -3.44
C SER A 103 -6.57 2.76 -2.17
N SER A 104 -7.57 2.46 -1.33
CA SER A 104 -7.39 1.55 -0.21
C SER A 104 -6.99 0.13 -0.64
N VAL A 105 -7.43 -0.32 -1.82
CA VAL A 105 -7.01 -1.61 -2.41
C VAL A 105 -5.55 -1.55 -2.85
N ALA A 106 -5.14 -0.44 -3.48
CA ALA A 106 -3.75 -0.23 -3.87
C ALA A 106 -2.82 -0.22 -2.64
N TYR A 107 -3.26 0.40 -1.54
CA TYR A 107 -2.56 0.37 -0.26
C TYR A 107 -2.37 -1.05 0.27
N VAL A 108 -3.42 -1.89 0.31
CA VAL A 108 -3.28 -3.29 0.76
C VAL A 108 -2.26 -4.05 -0.10
N VAL A 109 -2.32 -3.92 -1.42
CA VAL A 109 -1.35 -4.57 -2.32
C VAL A 109 0.07 -4.06 -2.04
N ALA A 110 0.25 -2.74 -1.91
CA ALA A 110 1.56 -2.15 -1.64
C ALA A 110 2.12 -2.53 -0.25
N HIS A 111 1.26 -2.72 0.75
CA HIS A 111 1.62 -3.23 2.08
C HIS A 111 2.23 -4.62 1.99
N GLU A 112 1.62 -5.54 1.24
CA GLU A 112 2.18 -6.88 1.06
C GLU A 112 3.50 -6.88 0.27
N PHE A 113 3.68 -5.95 -0.66
CA PHE A 113 4.99 -5.71 -1.28
C PHE A 113 6.01 -5.13 -0.29
N GLY A 114 5.57 -4.34 0.70
CA GLY A 114 6.39 -3.90 1.83
C GLY A 114 6.98 -5.08 2.60
N HIS A 115 6.19 -6.10 2.90
CA HIS A 115 6.69 -7.34 3.49
C HIS A 115 7.66 -8.10 2.58
N ALA A 116 7.43 -8.13 1.27
CA ALA A 116 8.39 -8.72 0.33
C ALA A 116 9.74 -7.99 0.36
N ILE A 117 9.74 -6.65 0.47
CA ILE A 117 10.96 -5.85 0.65
C ILE A 117 11.63 -6.22 1.98
N GLN A 118 10.88 -6.30 3.08
CA GLN A 118 11.44 -6.70 4.38
C GLN A 118 12.08 -8.08 4.33
N ASN A 119 11.43 -9.06 3.70
CA ASN A 119 11.96 -10.42 3.55
C ASN A 119 13.31 -10.41 2.83
N ARG A 120 13.40 -9.60 1.77
CA ARG A 120 14.60 -9.44 0.97
C ARG A 120 15.79 -8.92 1.79
N TYR A 121 15.55 -7.98 2.71
CA TYR A 121 16.58 -7.38 3.55
C TYR A 121 16.76 -8.11 4.90
N GLY A 122 16.02 -9.21 5.14
CA GLY A 122 16.12 -9.98 6.37
C GLY A 122 15.49 -9.28 7.58
N SER A 123 14.53 -8.38 7.36
CA SER A 123 13.94 -7.54 8.41
C SER A 123 12.50 -7.93 8.79
N LEU A 124 12.03 -9.13 8.39
CA LEU A 124 10.70 -9.65 8.76
C LEU A 124 10.57 -10.11 10.22
N GLU A 125 11.67 -10.15 10.97
CA GLU A 125 11.61 -10.52 12.39
C GLU A 125 11.07 -9.35 13.22
N GLY A 126 10.07 -9.59 14.07
CA GLY A 126 9.57 -8.57 15.00
C GLY A 126 8.09 -8.73 15.36
N GLY A 127 7.59 -7.81 16.16
CA GLY A 127 6.16 -7.65 16.46
C GLY A 127 5.49 -6.65 15.51
N ALA A 128 4.55 -5.87 16.05
CA ALA A 128 3.83 -4.83 15.32
C ALA A 128 4.72 -3.85 14.54
N GLU A 129 6.01 -3.70 14.86
CA GLU A 129 6.91 -2.78 14.16
C GLU A 129 7.15 -3.19 12.71
N VAL A 130 7.05 -4.49 12.40
CA VAL A 130 7.15 -5.03 11.04
C VAL A 130 5.96 -4.54 10.21
N GLU A 131 4.76 -4.57 10.79
CA GLU A 131 3.52 -4.08 10.18
C GLU A 131 3.56 -2.57 9.93
N LEU A 132 4.00 -1.80 10.93
CA LEU A 132 4.15 -0.35 10.78
C LEU A 132 5.20 0.00 9.73
N GLN A 133 6.31 -0.74 9.67
CA GLN A 133 7.30 -0.54 8.62
C GLN A 133 6.73 -0.90 7.24
N ALA A 134 5.92 -1.97 7.13
CA ALA A 134 5.25 -2.34 5.89
C ALA A 134 4.23 -1.26 5.45
N ASP A 135 3.50 -0.63 6.38
CA ASP A 135 2.66 0.53 6.09
C ASP A 135 3.48 1.73 5.55
N CYS A 136 4.62 2.01 6.16
CA CYS A 136 5.52 3.07 5.71
C CYS A 136 6.11 2.78 4.32
N LEU A 137 6.54 1.54 4.06
CA LEU A 137 6.99 1.11 2.75
C LEU A 137 5.87 1.19 1.71
N ALA A 138 4.65 0.80 2.06
CA ALA A 138 3.48 0.94 1.19
C ALA A 138 3.28 2.40 0.78
N GLY A 139 3.40 3.33 1.73
CA GLY A 139 3.31 4.76 1.47
C GLY A 139 4.31 5.25 0.43
N ILE A 140 5.55 4.76 0.50
CA ILE A 140 6.61 5.10 -0.46
C ILE A 140 6.31 4.53 -1.84
N LEU A 141 5.88 3.27 -1.90
CA LEU A 141 5.55 2.60 -3.15
C LEU A 141 4.39 3.29 -3.89
N VAL A 142 3.31 3.64 -3.17
CA VAL A 142 2.15 4.30 -3.79
C VAL A 142 2.38 5.76 -4.14
N ASP A 143 3.20 6.48 -3.35
CA ASP A 143 3.59 7.87 -3.67
C ASP A 143 4.50 7.91 -4.90
N TYR A 144 5.52 7.05 -4.93
CA TYR A 144 6.42 6.91 -6.08
C TYR A 144 5.67 6.52 -7.37
N GLY A 145 4.68 5.63 -7.27
CA GLY A 145 3.82 5.23 -8.38
C GLY A 145 2.63 6.13 -8.66
N SER A 146 2.48 7.24 -7.94
CA SER A 146 1.23 8.01 -7.91
C SER A 146 0.73 8.43 -9.28
N THR A 147 1.63 8.85 -10.18
CA THR A 147 1.27 9.26 -11.54
C THR A 147 0.77 8.08 -12.37
N GLN A 148 1.46 6.93 -12.34
CA GLN A 148 1.08 5.74 -13.11
C GLN A 148 -0.18 5.07 -12.55
N LEU A 149 -0.37 5.13 -11.23
CA LEU A 149 -1.51 4.55 -10.51
C LEU A 149 -2.71 5.50 -10.44
N GLY A 150 -2.57 6.74 -10.92
CA GLY A 150 -3.60 7.77 -10.82
C GLY A 150 -4.00 8.07 -9.38
N ILE A 151 -3.05 7.99 -8.44
CA ILE A 151 -3.26 8.34 -7.03
C ILE A 151 -3.33 9.85 -6.94
N THR A 152 -4.50 10.33 -6.55
CA THR A 152 -4.75 11.74 -6.29
C THR A 152 -4.47 12.06 -4.83
N ARG A 153 -4.47 13.34 -4.51
CA ARG A 153 -4.39 13.79 -3.12
C ARG A 153 -5.53 13.28 -2.25
N GLN A 154 -6.72 13.11 -2.82
CA GLN A 154 -7.87 12.55 -2.09
C GLN A 154 -7.69 11.06 -1.79
N ASP A 155 -6.92 10.34 -2.62
CA ASP A 155 -6.61 8.94 -2.39
C ASP A 155 -5.70 8.74 -1.17
N THR A 156 -4.84 9.71 -0.83
CA THR A 156 -4.09 9.72 0.44
C THR A 156 -5.03 9.61 1.64
N ILE A 157 -6.16 10.34 1.64
CA ILE A 157 -7.14 10.28 2.74
C ILE A 157 -7.81 8.91 2.79
N GLN A 158 -8.19 8.34 1.64
CA GLN A 158 -8.81 7.00 1.58
C GLN A 158 -7.88 5.93 2.15
N MET A 159 -6.60 5.96 1.76
CA MET A 159 -5.59 5.02 2.27
C MET A 159 -5.32 5.23 3.76
N ALA A 160 -5.22 6.48 4.22
CA ALA A 160 -5.06 6.80 5.64
C ALA A 160 -6.26 6.34 6.49
N GLN A 161 -7.49 6.48 5.99
CA GLN A 161 -8.69 5.96 6.63
C GLN A 161 -8.69 4.44 6.70
N ALA A 162 -8.27 3.76 5.63
CA ALA A 162 -8.13 2.31 5.62
C ALA A 162 -7.08 1.83 6.64
N ALA A 163 -5.89 2.44 6.65
CA ALA A 163 -4.82 2.14 7.60
C ALA A 163 -5.26 2.37 9.06
N TYR A 164 -6.02 3.44 9.31
CA TYR A 164 -6.60 3.71 10.62
C TYR A 164 -7.58 2.63 11.06
N ALA A 165 -8.47 2.22 10.15
CA ALA A 165 -9.56 1.30 10.46
C ALA A 165 -9.09 -0.13 10.76
N ILE A 166 -7.95 -0.55 10.22
CA ILE A 166 -7.43 -1.91 10.42
C ILE A 166 -6.45 -2.04 11.58
N GLY A 167 -6.12 -0.93 12.25
CA GLY A 167 -5.25 -0.99 13.41
C GLY A 167 -5.87 -1.76 14.58
N ASP A 168 -5.03 -2.53 15.26
CA ASP A 168 -5.43 -3.42 16.34
C ASP A 168 -4.25 -3.62 17.34
N PRO A 169 -4.48 -4.29 18.49
CA PRO A 169 -3.44 -4.48 19.50
C PRO A 169 -2.19 -5.27 19.05
N THR A 170 -2.31 -6.08 17.99
CA THR A 170 -1.24 -6.97 17.51
C THR A 170 -0.42 -6.40 16.34
N HIS A 171 -1.04 -5.64 15.44
CA HIS A 171 -0.35 -5.03 14.28
C HIS A 171 -0.10 -3.51 14.45
N GLY A 172 -0.47 -2.94 15.60
CA GLY A 172 -0.35 -1.51 15.90
C GLY A 172 -1.68 -0.77 15.78
N THR A 173 -1.85 0.27 16.60
CA THR A 173 -3.09 1.05 16.63
C THR A 173 -3.36 1.76 15.31
N GLY A 174 -4.62 2.11 15.04
CA GLY A 174 -5.00 2.84 13.83
C GLY A 174 -4.20 4.13 13.63
N ALA A 175 -3.93 4.87 14.72
CA ALA A 175 -3.10 6.07 14.68
C ALA A 175 -1.64 5.77 14.27
N GLN A 176 -1.06 4.67 14.76
CA GLN A 176 0.30 4.26 14.42
C GLN A 176 0.40 3.82 12.96
N ARG A 177 -0.52 2.96 12.51
CA ARG A 177 -0.58 2.48 11.12
C ARG A 177 -0.76 3.64 10.13
N THR A 178 -1.67 4.55 10.45
CA THR A 178 -1.88 5.78 9.65
C THR A 178 -0.64 6.66 9.61
N TYR A 179 -0.01 6.90 10.76
CA TYR A 179 1.18 7.74 10.84
C TYR A 179 2.34 7.15 10.03
N ALA A 180 2.55 5.84 10.11
CA ALA A 180 3.57 5.15 9.34
C ALA A 180 3.33 5.28 7.83
N LEU A 181 2.10 5.00 7.38
CA LEU A 181 1.70 5.18 5.97
C LEU A 181 1.97 6.61 5.47
N LEU A 182 1.53 7.62 6.22
CA LEU A 182 1.71 9.02 5.88
C LEU A 182 3.18 9.46 5.91
N SER A 183 4.01 8.85 6.76
CA SER A 183 5.45 9.09 6.77
C SER A 183 6.07 8.62 5.46
N GLY A 184 5.65 7.45 4.98
CA GLY A 184 6.06 6.88 3.71
C GLY A 184 5.63 7.72 2.50
N MET A 185 4.39 8.21 2.51
CA MET A 185 3.88 9.11 1.47
C MET A 185 4.54 10.50 1.49
N GLY A 186 5.44 10.76 2.44
CA GLY A 186 6.00 12.08 2.65
C GLY A 186 4.90 13.09 2.96
N VAL A 187 3.90 12.74 3.78
CA VAL A 187 2.95 13.68 4.39
C VAL A 187 3.47 14.13 5.77
N VAL A 188 4.20 13.25 6.45
CA VAL A 188 4.87 13.53 7.73
C VAL A 188 6.39 13.38 7.59
N ASP A 189 7.16 14.20 8.31
CA ASP A 189 8.62 14.12 8.32
C ASP A 189 9.13 13.05 9.29
N ALA A 190 8.95 11.79 8.92
CA ALA A 190 9.55 10.65 9.61
C ALA A 190 10.11 9.64 8.59
N GLY A 191 10.98 8.74 9.04
CA GLY A 191 11.51 7.65 8.24
C GLY A 191 10.75 6.34 8.44
N CYS A 192 11.15 5.33 7.67
CA CYS A 192 10.60 3.97 7.72
C CYS A 192 11.53 2.98 8.42
N SER A 193 12.55 3.42 9.16
CA SER A 193 13.47 2.50 9.82
C SER A 193 12.75 1.71 10.92
N LYS A 194 13.21 0.49 11.20
CA LYS A 194 12.64 -0.33 12.27
C LYS A 194 12.72 0.37 13.63
N GLN A 195 13.79 1.12 13.87
CA GLN A 195 13.97 1.90 15.11
C GLN A 195 12.92 3.00 15.25
N GLU A 196 12.57 3.70 14.18
CA GLU A 196 11.51 4.71 14.19
C GLU A 196 10.14 4.07 14.43
N MET A 197 9.87 2.91 13.82
CA MET A 197 8.63 2.16 14.06
C MET A 197 8.52 1.66 15.50
N LEU A 198 9.62 1.25 16.11
CA LEU A 198 9.68 0.90 17.54
C LEU A 198 9.41 2.13 18.42
N SER A 199 9.96 3.31 18.09
CA SER A 199 9.66 4.54 18.82
C SER A 199 8.19 4.94 18.67
N LEU A 200 7.59 4.77 17.49
CA LEU A 200 6.17 4.97 17.24
C LEU A 200 5.29 4.01 18.06
N LEU A 201 5.65 2.73 18.11
CA LEU A 201 4.98 1.71 18.92
C LEU A 201 4.97 2.04 20.41
N ASN A 202 6.11 2.50 20.92
CA ASN A 202 6.29 2.87 22.31
C ASN A 202 5.72 4.27 22.65
N ASN A 203 5.00 4.92 21.73
CA ASN A 203 4.48 6.28 21.88
C ASN A 203 5.56 7.32 22.21
N GLN A 204 6.77 7.14 21.70
CA GLN A 204 7.92 8.03 21.89
C GLN A 204 8.05 9.09 20.79
N VAL A 205 7.07 9.17 19.89
CA VAL A 205 7.00 10.17 18.81
C VAL A 205 6.29 11.42 19.32
N SER A 206 6.95 12.58 19.22
CA SER A 206 6.43 13.89 19.63
C SER A 206 5.96 14.74 18.45
N ASP A 207 5.28 14.12 17.48
CA ASP A 207 4.81 14.77 16.27
C ASP A 207 3.35 15.25 16.42
N PRO A 208 3.01 16.51 16.05
CA PRO A 208 1.64 17.03 16.17
C PRO A 208 0.60 16.22 15.40
N ALA A 209 0.92 15.74 14.19
CA ALA A 209 0.01 14.93 13.39
C ALA A 209 -0.24 13.57 14.06
N TYR A 210 0.77 12.98 14.68
CA TYR A 210 0.58 11.76 15.48
C TYR A 210 -0.33 12.00 16.69
N MET A 211 -0.12 13.11 17.41
CA MET A 211 -0.96 13.45 18.57
C MET A 211 -2.41 13.68 18.18
N GLU A 212 -2.66 14.31 17.04
CA GLU A 212 -4.01 14.49 16.49
C GLU A 212 -4.66 13.15 16.09
N LEU A 213 -3.92 12.28 15.41
CA LEU A 213 -4.38 10.94 15.05
C LEU A 213 -4.77 10.13 16.29
N ARG A 214 -3.97 10.19 17.36
CA ARG A 214 -4.28 9.50 18.63
C ARG A 214 -5.49 10.07 19.36
N ALA A 215 -5.74 11.37 19.22
CA ALA A 215 -6.89 12.03 19.83
C ALA A 215 -8.20 11.77 19.08
N THR A 216 -8.10 11.38 17.80
CA THR A 216 -9.26 11.14 16.94
C THR A 216 -9.97 9.85 17.31
N ARG A 217 -11.31 9.89 17.42
CA ARG A 217 -12.14 8.69 17.66
C ARG A 217 -12.84 8.16 16.41
N SER A 218 -12.88 8.95 15.34
CA SER A 218 -13.78 8.78 14.19
C SER A 218 -13.07 8.52 12.86
N GLY A 219 -11.82 8.08 12.89
CA GLY A 219 -11.03 7.81 11.69
C GLY A 219 -10.39 9.06 11.09
N ALA A 220 -9.30 8.85 10.37
CA ALA A 220 -8.38 9.77 9.72
C ALA A 220 -8.99 10.85 8.76
N GLY A 221 -10.27 11.21 8.87
CA GLY A 221 -10.97 12.11 7.95
C GLY A 221 -10.58 13.58 7.99
N ASN A 222 -9.85 14.04 9.01
CA ASN A 222 -9.41 15.44 9.15
C ASN A 222 -7.90 15.63 8.97
N ILE A 223 -7.17 14.62 8.46
CA ILE A 223 -5.73 14.74 8.28
C ILE A 223 -5.40 15.91 7.34
N ASP A 224 -4.54 16.82 7.82
CA ASP A 224 -3.97 17.85 6.97
C ASP A 224 -2.92 17.26 6.03
N ILE A 225 -3.39 16.83 4.86
CA ILE A 225 -2.57 16.37 3.75
C ILE A 225 -1.94 17.53 2.95
N ASN A 226 -2.02 18.79 3.39
CA ASN A 226 -1.41 19.95 2.69
C ASN A 226 0.08 20.11 2.99
N LYS A 227 0.58 19.43 4.04
CA LYS A 227 2.01 19.15 4.22
C LYS A 227 2.22 17.74 3.65
N SER A 228 3.18 17.49 2.76
CA SER A 228 4.59 17.76 2.99
C SER A 228 5.44 17.75 1.70
N PRO A 229 6.62 18.40 1.75
CA PRO A 229 7.59 18.46 0.67
C PRO A 229 8.73 17.42 0.80
N TYR A 230 8.56 16.33 1.55
CA TYR A 230 9.62 15.35 1.81
C TYR A 230 9.50 14.11 0.92
N PRO A 231 9.91 14.17 -0.37
CA PRO A 231 9.87 13.00 -1.22
C PRO A 231 10.71 11.90 -0.58
N LYS A 232 10.06 10.77 -0.31
CA LYS A 232 10.73 9.56 0.19
C LYS A 232 10.98 8.66 -1.00
N THR A 233 12.18 8.08 -1.05
CA THR A 233 12.50 7.04 -2.01
C THR A 233 12.92 5.80 -1.25
N LEU A 234 12.75 4.63 -1.86
CA LEU A 234 13.26 3.38 -1.31
C LEU A 234 14.77 3.46 -0.95
N GLY A 235 15.54 4.38 -1.56
CA GLY A 235 17.00 4.49 -1.38
C GLY A 235 17.40 5.16 -0.07
N GLY A 236 16.50 5.94 0.53
CA GLY A 236 16.65 6.42 1.90
C GLY A 236 16.40 5.33 2.94
N ILE A 237 15.67 4.27 2.57
CA ILE A 237 15.20 3.23 3.50
C ILE A 237 16.16 2.03 3.56
N THR A 238 16.80 1.65 2.44
CA THR A 238 17.72 0.49 2.41
C THR A 238 18.95 0.63 3.30
N ASN A 239 19.28 1.85 3.75
CA ASN A 239 20.35 2.08 4.72
C ASN A 239 19.92 1.87 6.18
N GLY A 240 18.62 1.62 6.43
CA GLY A 240 18.04 1.40 7.76
C GLY A 240 17.00 0.26 7.81
N LEU A 241 16.96 -0.60 6.77
CA LEU A 241 16.31 -1.91 6.78
C LEU A 241 17.29 -2.96 7.30
#